data_AF-A0A151RU01-F1
#
_entry.id   AF-A0A151RU01-F1
#
_cell.length_a   1.000
_cell.length_b   1.000
_cell.length_c   1.000
_cell.angle_alpha   90.00
_cell.angle_beta   90.00
_cell.angle_gamma   90.00
#
_symmetry.space_group_name_H-M   'P 1'
#
loop_
_entity.id
_entity.type
_entity.pdbx_description
1 polymer ?
#
loop_
_entity_poly.entity_id
_entity_poly.type
_entity_poly.pdbx_seq_one_letter_code
_entity_poly.pdbx_strand_id
1 'polypeptide(L)'
;ALPSYAMSVFLIPSRTIDEIEKLLNAFWWGANSYWMRWEKLAISKLKGGLGFKNLSAFNLDMLGKQAWRLLTNPNSLISRIYQIEYYPEANFLNAPLGHNPSYTEKSLVHPTSS
;
A
#
# COMPACT_ATOMS: atom_id res chain seq x y z
N ALA A 1 12.74 4.62 7.54
CA ALA A 1 11.97 4.56 6.29
C ALA A 1 10.96 3.43 6.41
N LEU A 2 9.69 3.64 6.04
CA LEU A 2 8.80 2.51 5.81
C LEU A 2 9.38 1.68 4.64
N PRO A 3 9.41 0.35 4.71
CA PRO A 3 9.97 -0.44 3.62
C PRO A 3 9.12 -0.23 2.36
N SER A 4 9.66 0.50 1.38
CA SER A 4 8.99 0.75 0.10
C SER A 4 8.52 -0.53 -0.58
N TYR A 5 9.24 -1.64 -0.33
CA TYR A 5 8.85 -2.97 -0.76
C TYR A 5 7.51 -3.41 -0.16
N ALA A 6 7.38 -3.37 1.18
CA ALA A 6 6.18 -3.82 1.88
C ALA A 6 4.93 -3.03 1.44
N MET A 7 5.04 -1.70 1.31
CA MET A 7 3.95 -0.86 0.79
C MET A 7 3.59 -1.13 -0.67
N SER A 8 4.46 -1.78 -1.43
CA SER A 8 4.21 -2.06 -2.84
C SER A 8 3.54 -3.39 -3.09
N VAL A 9 3.51 -4.29 -2.09
CA VAL A 9 2.94 -5.64 -2.22
C VAL A 9 1.85 -5.95 -1.19
N PHE A 10 1.77 -5.16 -0.10
CA PHE A 10 0.76 -5.33 0.95
C PHE A 10 -0.10 -4.09 1.10
N LEU A 11 -1.41 -4.28 1.20
CA LEU A 11 -2.38 -3.26 1.60
C LEU A 11 -2.34 -3.15 3.11
N ILE A 12 -1.74 -2.09 3.64
CA ILE A 12 -1.53 -1.94 5.07
C ILE A 12 -2.86 -1.62 5.75
N PRO A 13 -3.26 -2.34 6.82
CA PRO A 13 -4.50 -2.05 7.54
C PRO A 13 -4.50 -0.63 8.10
N SER A 14 -5.64 0.04 8.06
CA SER A 14 -5.77 1.43 8.52
C SER A 14 -5.30 1.60 9.98
N ARG A 15 -5.58 0.63 10.85
CA ARG A 15 -5.10 0.63 12.24
C ARG A 15 -3.58 0.66 12.35
N THR A 16 -2.88 -0.12 11.53
CA THR A 16 -1.41 -0.14 11.52
C THR A 16 -0.86 1.16 10.96
N ILE A 17 -1.52 1.74 9.96
CA ILE A 17 -1.20 3.07 9.46
C ILE A 17 -1.34 4.10 10.58
N ASP A 18 -2.44 4.10 11.32
CA ASP A 18 -2.67 5.01 12.45
C ASP A 18 -1.59 4.86 13.54
N GLU A 19 -1.17 3.64 13.84
CA GLU A 19 -0.08 3.37 14.79
C GLU A 19 1.26 3.94 14.30
N ILE A 20 1.56 3.77 13.00
CA ILE A 20 2.75 4.36 12.39
C ILE A 20 2.68 5.89 12.41
N GLU A 21 1.53 6.48 12.08
CA GLU A 21 1.33 7.93 12.12
C GLU A 21 1.51 8.49 13.54
N LYS A 22 1.00 7.79 14.56
CA LYS A 22 1.22 8.14 15.98
C LYS A 22 2.69 8.10 16.35
N LEU A 23 3.42 7.06 15.94
CA LEU A 23 4.86 6.94 16.19
C LEU A 23 5.65 8.06 15.51
N LEU A 24 5.33 8.37 14.25
CA LEU A 24 5.98 9.46 13.51
C LEU A 24 5.68 10.82 14.13
N ASN A 25 4.44 11.06 14.58
CA ASN A 25 4.07 12.27 15.31
C ASN A 25 4.84 12.41 16.64
N ALA A 26 4.90 11.33 17.43
CA ALA A 26 5.63 11.33 18.69
C ALA A 26 7.14 11.53 18.49
N PHE A 27 7.71 10.98 17.42
CA PHE A 27 9.11 11.19 17.05
C PHE A 27 9.38 12.66 16.67
N TRP A 28 8.50 13.27 15.86
CA TRP A 28 8.73 14.61 15.33
C TRP A 28 8.44 15.73 16.34
N TRP A 29 7.44 15.55 17.20
CA TRP A 29 6.94 16.58 18.10
C TRP A 29 7.08 16.25 19.60
N GLY A 30 7.67 15.09 19.93
CA GLY A 30 7.75 14.57 21.29
C GLY A 30 6.42 13.93 21.76
N ALA A 31 6.50 13.09 22.79
CA ALA A 31 5.38 12.30 23.30
C ALA A 31 4.13 13.12 23.75
N ASN A 32 4.28 14.44 23.95
CA ASN A 32 3.22 15.32 24.45
C ASN A 32 2.47 16.08 23.33
N SER A 33 2.80 15.86 22.07
CA SER A 33 2.23 16.62 20.94
C SER A 33 1.32 15.75 20.08
N TYR A 34 0.20 15.34 20.66
CA TYR A 34 -0.84 14.48 20.05
C TYR A 34 -1.82 15.25 19.16
N TRP A 35 -1.68 16.57 19.04
CA TRP A 35 -2.72 17.46 18.49
C TRP A 35 -2.64 17.73 16.99
N MET A 36 -1.55 17.38 16.32
CA MET A 36 -1.46 17.50 14.87
C MET A 36 -1.77 16.17 14.21
N ARG A 37 -3.03 16.00 13.78
CA ARG A 37 -3.45 14.92 12.88
C ARG A 37 -2.49 14.84 11.69
N TRP A 38 -2.01 13.65 11.36
CA TRP A 38 -1.10 13.42 10.24
C TRP A 38 -1.66 13.97 8.92
N GLU A 39 -2.98 13.99 8.78
CA GLU A 39 -3.71 14.66 7.68
C GLU A 39 -3.27 16.12 7.47
N LYS A 40 -3.03 16.89 8.55
CA LYS A 40 -2.54 18.28 8.44
C LYS A 40 -1.09 18.35 8.01
N LEU A 41 -0.27 17.37 8.40
CA LEU A 41 1.12 17.25 7.96
C LEU A 41 1.21 16.82 6.50
N ALA A 42 0.22 16.05 6.03
CA ALA A 42 0.09 15.60 4.66
C ALA A 42 -0.43 16.65 3.67
N ILE A 43 -0.85 17.82 4.17
CA ILE A 43 -1.20 18.97 3.32
C ILE A 43 0.08 19.42 2.58
N SER A 44 -0.08 19.74 1.29
CA SER A 44 1.00 20.28 0.46
C SER A 44 1.69 21.47 1.12
N LYS A 45 3.02 21.58 0.95
CA LYS A 45 3.80 22.74 1.41
C LYS A 45 3.25 24.07 0.91
N LEU A 46 2.67 24.08 -0.29
CA LEU A 46 2.02 25.26 -0.89
C LEU A 46 0.76 25.71 -0.13
N LYS A 47 0.12 24.81 0.63
CA LYS A 47 -1.07 25.09 1.44
C LYS A 47 -0.75 25.17 2.94
N GLY A 48 0.53 25.39 3.29
CA GLY A 48 0.96 25.55 4.70
C GLY A 48 1.10 24.24 5.49
N GLY A 49 1.05 23.08 4.82
CA GLY A 49 1.39 21.79 5.43
C GLY A 49 2.87 21.45 5.30
N LEU A 50 3.26 20.26 5.74
CA LEU A 50 4.66 19.79 5.66
C LEU A 50 4.95 18.98 4.39
N GLY A 51 3.91 18.68 3.59
CA GLY A 51 4.03 17.90 2.36
C GLY A 51 4.32 16.43 2.59
N PHE A 52 4.00 15.89 3.77
CA PHE A 52 4.04 14.44 3.97
C PHE A 52 3.00 13.75 3.08
N LYS A 53 3.19 12.46 2.80
CA LYS A 53 2.18 11.69 2.07
C LYS A 53 1.21 11.09 3.09
N ASN A 54 -0.09 11.14 2.79
CA ASN A 54 -1.05 10.27 3.45
C ASN A 54 -0.60 8.83 3.18
N LEU A 55 -0.32 8.07 4.24
CA LEU A 55 0.30 6.75 4.11
C LEU A 55 -0.63 5.73 3.46
N SER A 56 -1.93 5.82 3.73
CA SER A 56 -2.96 4.98 3.09
C SER A 56 -3.04 5.25 1.59
N ALA A 57 -3.16 6.52 1.20
CA ALA A 57 -3.18 6.90 -0.21
C ALA A 57 -1.88 6.52 -0.92
N PHE A 58 -0.74 6.69 -0.26
CA PHE A 58 0.56 6.33 -0.83
C PHE A 58 0.72 4.81 -1.00
N ASN A 59 0.24 4.02 -0.04
CA ASN A 59 0.23 2.56 -0.13
C ASN A 59 -0.65 2.09 -1.30
N LEU A 60 -1.86 2.65 -1.43
CA LEU A 60 -2.75 2.35 -2.54
C LEU A 60 -2.15 2.73 -3.90
N ASP A 61 -1.52 3.90 -4.00
CA ASP A 61 -0.79 4.33 -5.21
C ASP A 61 0.35 3.38 -5.57
N MET A 62 1.09 2.86 -4.57
CA MET A 62 2.17 1.92 -4.80
C MET A 62 1.65 0.56 -5.28
N LEU A 63 0.58 0.05 -4.66
CA LEU A 63 -0.08 -1.18 -5.09
C LEU A 63 -0.61 -1.04 -6.53
N GLY A 64 -1.30 0.07 -6.84
CA GLY A 64 -1.79 0.35 -8.19
C GLY A 64 -0.66 0.41 -9.23
N LYS A 65 0.48 1.03 -8.89
CA LYS A 65 1.67 1.04 -9.77
C LYS A 65 2.25 -0.36 -10.00
N GLN A 66 2.26 -1.21 -8.98
CA GLN A 66 2.73 -2.59 -9.15
C GLN A 66 1.74 -3.43 -9.96
N ALA A 67 0.44 -3.35 -9.67
CA ALA A 67 -0.61 -3.99 -10.46
C ALA A 67 -0.53 -3.56 -11.94
N TRP A 68 -0.34 -2.27 -12.20
CA TRP A 68 -0.15 -1.77 -13.56
C TRP A 68 1.06 -2.38 -14.25
N ARG A 69 2.20 -2.51 -13.56
CA ARG A 69 3.41 -3.17 -14.13
C ARG A 69 3.18 -4.64 -14.44
N LEU A 70 2.43 -5.35 -13.59
CA LEU A 70 2.06 -6.74 -13.83
C LEU A 70 1.23 -6.87 -15.12
N LEU A 71 0.30 -5.92 -15.33
CA LEU A 71 -0.55 -5.85 -16.52
C LEU A 71 0.20 -5.45 -17.80
N THR A 72 1.06 -4.43 -17.75
CA THR A 72 1.72 -3.91 -18.95
C THR A 72 2.92 -4.74 -19.40
N ASN A 73 3.56 -5.46 -18.47
CA ASN A 73 4.77 -6.24 -18.75
C ASN A 73 4.57 -7.73 -18.41
N PRO A 74 3.63 -8.44 -19.05
CA PRO A 74 3.29 -9.83 -18.70
C PRO A 74 4.46 -10.81 -18.87
N ASN A 75 5.39 -10.51 -19.78
CA ASN A 75 6.56 -11.34 -20.05
C ASN A 75 7.72 -11.14 -19.05
N SER A 76 7.59 -10.21 -18.10
CA SER A 76 8.60 -10.02 -17.07
C SER A 76 8.66 -11.25 -16.15
N LEU A 77 9.85 -11.56 -15.62
CA LEU A 77 10.02 -12.69 -14.69
C LEU A 77 9.06 -12.59 -13.49
N ILE A 78 8.91 -11.38 -12.94
CA ILE A 78 8.01 -11.12 -11.80
C ILE A 78 6.55 -11.38 -12.20
N SER A 79 6.09 -10.86 -13.34
CA SER A 79 4.71 -11.09 -13.81
C SER A 79 4.41 -12.57 -14.01
N ARG A 80 5.36 -13.35 -14.52
CA ARG A 80 5.22 -14.80 -14.72
C ARG A 80 5.19 -15.57 -13.39
N ILE A 81 6.05 -15.20 -12.44
CA ILE A 81 6.02 -15.79 -11.09
C ILE A 81 4.67 -15.52 -10.42
N TYR A 82 4.20 -14.27 -10.44
CA TYR A 82 2.90 -13.90 -9.89
C TYR A 82 1.74 -14.63 -10.57
N GLN A 83 1.80 -14.80 -11.90
CA GLN A 83 0.80 -15.58 -12.62
C GLN A 83 0.76 -17.04 -12.16
N ILE A 84 1.90 -17.70 -12.07
CA ILE A 84 1.97 -19.11 -11.65
C ILE A 84 1.48 -19.27 -10.20
N GLU A 85 1.85 -18.33 -9.33
CA GLU A 85 1.54 -18.39 -7.90
C GLU A 85 0.08 -18.06 -7.58
N TYR A 86 -0.51 -17.06 -8.24
CA TYR A 86 -1.81 -16.50 -7.85
C TYR A 86 -2.93 -16.72 -8.87
N TYR A 87 -2.63 -16.87 -10.16
CA TYR A 87 -3.64 -17.02 -11.21
C TYR A 87 -3.14 -17.89 -12.38
N PRO A 88 -2.86 -19.18 -12.14
CA PRO A 88 -2.24 -20.05 -13.15
C PRO A 88 -3.15 -20.30 -14.36
N GLU A 89 -4.47 -20.30 -14.16
CA GLU A 89 -5.47 -20.53 -15.22
C GLU A 89 -6.26 -19.28 -15.62
N ALA A 90 -5.95 -18.13 -15.02
CA ALA A 90 -6.69 -16.89 -15.20
C ALA A 90 -5.75 -15.73 -15.59
N ASN A 91 -6.35 -14.61 -15.99
CA ASN A 91 -5.63 -13.35 -16.19
C ASN A 91 -5.73 -12.51 -14.91
N PHE A 92 -4.74 -11.64 -14.65
CA PHE A 92 -4.65 -10.82 -13.42
C PHE A 92 -5.98 -10.12 -13.03
N LEU A 93 -6.74 -9.61 -14.00
CA LEU A 93 -8.01 -8.92 -13.75
C LEU A 93 -9.18 -9.85 -13.38
N ASN A 94 -9.11 -11.11 -13.80
CA ASN A 94 -10.17 -12.11 -13.64
C ASN A 94 -9.73 -13.26 -12.73
N ALA A 95 -8.70 -13.05 -11.92
CA ALA A 95 -8.16 -14.05 -11.02
C ALA A 95 -9.20 -14.35 -9.91
N PRO A 96 -9.72 -15.59 -9.83
CA PRO A 96 -10.64 -15.94 -8.75
C PRO A 96 -9.90 -15.93 -7.42
N LEU A 97 -10.56 -15.49 -6.34
CA LEU A 97 -10.02 -15.67 -4.98
C LEU A 97 -9.89 -17.18 -4.71
N GLY A 98 -8.67 -17.64 -4.43
CA GLY A 98 -8.41 -19.03 -4.09
C GLY A 98 -9.11 -19.49 -2.79
N HIS A 99 -9.03 -20.79 -2.49
CA HIS A 99 -9.66 -21.38 -1.30
C HIS A 99 -9.04 -20.88 0.03
N ASN A 100 -7.79 -20.40 0.00
CA ASN A 100 -7.13 -19.74 1.13
C ASN A 100 -6.14 -18.67 0.61
N PRO A 101 -6.65 -17.50 0.19
CA PRO A 101 -5.85 -16.53 -0.52
C PRO A 101 -4.85 -15.86 0.42
N SER A 102 -3.61 -15.73 -0.03
CA SER A 102 -2.55 -15.11 0.76
C SER A 102 -2.84 -13.62 0.98
N TYR A 103 -2.21 -13.01 1.98
CA TYR A 103 -2.40 -11.57 2.23
C TYR A 103 -1.91 -10.71 1.05
N THR A 104 -0.86 -11.16 0.36
CA THR A 104 -0.35 -10.55 -0.87
C THR A 104 -1.39 -10.59 -1.98
N GLU A 105 -2.06 -11.74 -2.16
CA GLU A 105 -3.11 -11.93 -3.16
C GLU A 105 -4.28 -10.98 -2.91
N LYS A 106 -4.76 -10.91 -1.67
CA LYS A 106 -5.81 -9.96 -1.27
C LYS A 106 -5.40 -8.51 -1.49
N SER A 107 -4.14 -8.17 -1.22
CA SER A 107 -3.64 -6.80 -1.33
C SER A 107 -3.45 -6.31 -2.77
N LEU A 108 -2.96 -7.18 -3.66
CA LEU A 108 -2.60 -6.80 -5.03
C LEU A 108 -3.69 -7.12 -6.06
N VAL A 109 -4.39 -8.24 -5.87
CA VAL A 109 -5.36 -8.77 -6.84
C VAL A 109 -6.79 -8.37 -6.46
N HIS A 110 -7.11 -8.32 -5.16
CA HIS A 110 -8.45 -8.01 -4.64
C HIS A 110 -8.47 -6.92 -3.55
N PRO A 111 -7.94 -5.71 -3.80
CA PRO A 111 -7.74 -4.69 -2.76
C PRO A 111 -9.03 -4.18 -2.09
N THR A 112 -10.21 -4.44 -2.65
CA THR A 112 -11.51 -4.00 -2.12
C THR A 112 -12.15 -4.97 -1.12
N SER A 113 -11.57 -6.15 -0.90
CA SER A 113 -12.14 -7.19 -0.03
C SER A 113 -11.49 -7.27 1.37
N SER A 114 -10.72 -6.27 1.78
CA SER A 114 -9.91 -6.27 3.02
C SER A 114 -10.40 -5.25 4.06
#